data_AF-A0A1D7TLN9-F1
#
_entry.id   AF-A0A1D7TLN9-F1
#
_cell.length_a   1.000
_cell.length_b   1.000
_cell.length_c   1.000
_cell.angle_alpha   90.00
_cell.angle_beta   90.00
_cell.angle_gamma   90.00
#
_symmetry.space_group_name_H-M   'P 1'
#
loop_
_entity.id
_entity.type
_entity.pdbx_description
1 polymer ?
#
loop_
_entity_poly.entity_id
_entity_poly.type
_entity_poly.pdbx_seq_one_letter_code
_entity_poly.pdbx_strand_id
1 'polypeptide(L)'
;MVEVYKLIKRHLDGAKSGDAKADQIKIFSTCIGHGVGTIDFSEKVLEIDEVEYEQILQNGGEYLKFKIGHLSKYFEIEIFPEHAMKLLPEMMECPLKEILKGLNEGYLVLRKDFKNT
;
A
#
# COMPACT_ATOMS: atom_id res chain seq x y z
N MET A 1 -2.41 -14.32 -5.70
CA MET A 1 -3.20 -13.08 -5.95
C MET A 1 -2.48 -11.88 -5.33
N VAL A 2 -2.61 -10.70 -5.94
CA VAL A 2 -2.06 -9.44 -5.42
C VAL A 2 -3.21 -8.53 -4.99
N GLU A 3 -3.25 -8.16 -3.72
CA GLU A 3 -4.23 -7.23 -3.18
C GLU A 3 -3.65 -5.81 -3.12
N VAL A 4 -4.46 -4.82 -3.48
CA VAL A 4 -4.08 -3.40 -3.44
C VAL A 4 -4.93 -2.69 -2.41
N TYR A 5 -4.28 -2.12 -1.41
CA TYR A 5 -4.89 -1.35 -0.35
C TYR A 5 -4.57 0.14 -0.53
N LYS A 6 -5.54 1.00 -0.25
CA LYS A 6 -5.38 2.46 -0.25
C LYS A 6 -5.56 3.00 1.16
N LEU A 7 -4.66 3.89 1.59
CA LEU A 7 -4.86 4.66 2.80
C LEU A 7 -6.11 5.55 2.65
N ILE A 8 -7.10 5.35 3.53
CA ILE A 8 -8.33 6.16 3.57
C ILE A 8 -8.28 7.17 4.71
N LYS A 9 -7.67 6.79 5.84
CA LYS A 9 -7.58 7.65 7.02
C LYS A 9 -6.32 7.34 7.80
N ARG A 10 -5.62 8.39 8.21
CA ARG A 10 -4.53 8.32 9.18
C ARG A 10 -4.99 8.99 10.46
N HIS A 11 -5.05 8.23 11.55
CA HIS A 11 -5.26 8.80 12.88
C HIS A 11 -3.91 9.22 13.45
N LEU A 12 -3.70 10.54 13.55
CA LEU A 12 -2.58 11.15 14.24
C LEU A 12 -2.97 11.37 15.69
N ASP A 13 -2.22 10.78 16.61
CA ASP A 13 -2.62 10.81 18.00
C ASP A 13 -2.36 12.17 18.66
N GLY A 14 -3.42 12.94 18.92
CA GLY A 14 -3.37 14.19 19.68
C GLY A 14 -4.10 14.16 21.03
N ALA A 15 -4.93 13.15 21.28
CA ALA A 15 -5.82 13.12 22.45
C ALA A 15 -5.30 12.18 23.54
N LYS A 16 -4.92 12.73 24.70
CA LYS A 16 -4.68 11.91 25.91
C LYS A 16 -6.03 11.44 26.44
N SER A 17 -6.20 10.14 26.69
CA SER A 17 -7.46 9.62 27.24
C SER A 17 -7.64 9.98 28.72
N GLY A 18 -6.53 10.31 29.41
CA GLY A 18 -6.52 10.56 30.85
C GLY A 18 -6.55 9.28 31.69
N ASP A 19 -6.74 8.11 31.06
CA ASP A 19 -6.68 6.78 31.67
C ASP A 19 -5.42 6.04 31.22
N ALA A 20 -4.57 5.69 32.19
CA ALA A 20 -3.30 5.01 31.94
C ALA A 20 -3.48 3.64 31.27
N LYS A 21 -4.57 2.92 31.54
CA LYS A 21 -4.83 1.62 30.88
C LYS A 21 -5.23 1.80 29.42
N ALA A 22 -6.14 2.73 29.14
CA ALA A 22 -6.56 3.06 27.78
C ALA A 22 -5.37 3.59 26.95
N ASP A 23 -4.52 4.43 27.54
CA ASP A 23 -3.31 4.94 26.89
C ASP A 23 -2.30 3.80 26.59
N GLN A 24 -2.16 2.78 27.45
CA GLN A 24 -1.30 1.61 27.18
C GLN A 24 -1.82 0.74 26.03
N ILE A 25 -3.13 0.49 25.98
CA ILE A 25 -3.77 -0.27 24.88
C ILE A 25 -3.59 0.50 23.57
N LYS A 26 -3.79 1.81 23.61
CA LYS A 26 -3.58 2.72 22.49
C LYS A 26 -2.14 2.71 21.99
N ILE A 27 -1.16 2.79 22.90
CA ILE A 27 0.27 2.67 22.57
C ILE A 27 0.52 1.35 21.82
N PHE A 28 0.03 0.23 22.36
CA PHE A 28 0.20 -1.08 21.71
C PHE A 28 -0.37 -1.10 20.28
N SER A 29 -1.57 -0.56 20.06
CA SER A 29 -2.18 -0.47 18.73
C SER A 29 -1.41 0.47 17.79
N THR A 30 -0.86 1.57 18.29
CA THR A 30 -0.08 2.53 17.49
C THR A 30 1.35 2.07 17.20
N CYS A 31 1.89 1.12 17.97
CA CYS A 31 3.22 0.55 17.74
C CYS A 31 3.26 -0.44 16.56
N ILE A 32 2.11 -0.74 15.93
CA ILE A 32 2.00 -1.65 14.78
C ILE A 32 1.94 -0.87 13.44
N GLY A 33 2.05 0.46 13.46
CA GLY A 33 2.04 1.33 12.26
C GLY A 33 3.40 1.97 11.92
N HIS A 34 3.41 2.82 10.89
CA HIS A 34 4.55 3.59 10.36
C HIS A 34 5.11 4.68 11.29
N GLY A 35 5.27 4.37 12.57
CA GLY A 35 5.78 5.27 13.61
C GLY A 35 5.04 5.12 14.93
N VAL A 36 5.64 5.61 16.02
CA VAL A 36 4.98 5.66 17.32
C VAL A 36 3.81 6.66 17.23
N GLY A 37 2.59 6.19 17.46
CA GLY A 37 1.40 7.05 17.54
C GLY A 37 0.60 7.24 16.25
N THR A 38 0.81 6.43 15.20
CA THR A 38 0.01 6.50 13.98
C THR A 38 -0.78 5.21 13.74
N ILE A 39 -2.08 5.35 13.47
CA ILE A 39 -2.93 4.24 13.02
C ILE A 39 -3.42 4.56 11.63
N ASP A 40 -3.04 3.72 10.68
CA ASP A 40 -3.44 3.82 9.29
C ASP A 40 -4.62 2.87 9.01
N PHE A 41 -5.70 3.45 8.49
CA PHE A 41 -6.87 2.72 8.04
C PHE A 41 -6.82 2.64 6.52
N SER A 42 -6.69 1.43 6.02
CA SER A 42 -6.59 1.14 4.59
C SER A 42 -7.73 0.25 4.13
N GLU A 43 -8.20 0.48 2.93
CA GLU A 43 -9.27 -0.28 2.29
C GLU A 43 -8.72 -1.02 1.07
N LYS A 44 -9.17 -2.27 0.84
CA LYS A 44 -8.86 -2.99 -0.40
C LYS A 44 -9.62 -2.35 -1.55
N VAL A 45 -8.89 -1.80 -2.52
CA VAL A 45 -9.46 -1.09 -3.67
C VAL A 45 -9.34 -1.86 -4.97
N LEU A 46 -8.46 -2.86 -5.03
CA LEU A 46 -8.27 -3.72 -6.20
C LEU A 46 -7.72 -5.08 -5.77
N GLU A 47 -8.08 -6.10 -6.53
CA GLU A 47 -7.47 -7.42 -6.50
C GLU A 47 -6.99 -7.73 -7.91
N ILE A 48 -5.72 -8.12 -8.04
CA ILE A 48 -5.05 -8.40 -9.30
C ILE A 48 -4.68 -9.88 -9.30
N ASP A 49 -5.08 -10.60 -10.33
CA ASP A 49 -4.67 -11.99 -10.48
C ASP A 49 -3.18 -12.09 -10.86
N GLU A 50 -2.58 -13.27 -10.70
CA GLU A 50 -1.14 -13.42 -10.94
C GLU A 50 -0.76 -13.25 -12.42
N VAL A 51 -1.65 -13.61 -13.33
CA VAL A 51 -1.43 -13.50 -14.78
C VAL A 51 -1.47 -12.04 -15.21
N GLU A 52 -2.47 -11.28 -14.76
CA GLU A 52 -2.56 -9.83 -14.97
C GLU A 52 -1.35 -9.12 -14.35
N TYR A 53 -0.95 -9.51 -13.15
CA TYR A 53 0.23 -8.93 -12.50
C TYR A 53 1.51 -9.18 -13.31
N GLU A 54 1.71 -10.39 -13.82
CA GLU A 54 2.83 -10.72 -14.71
C GLU A 54 2.77 -9.93 -16.01
N GLN A 55 1.59 -9.74 -16.60
CA GLN A 55 1.41 -8.91 -17.80
C GLN A 55 1.79 -7.45 -17.55
N ILE A 56 1.42 -6.87 -16.40
CA ILE A 56 1.82 -5.51 -16.01
C ILE A 56 3.34 -5.41 -15.92
N LEU A 57 4.01 -6.41 -15.33
CA LEU A 57 5.47 -6.44 -15.22
C LEU A 57 6.15 -6.60 -16.58
N GLN A 58 5.66 -7.49 -17.44
CA GLN A 58 6.27 -7.77 -18.75
C GLN A 58 6.20 -6.57 -19.70
N ASN A 59 5.07 -5.87 -19.71
CA ASN A 59 4.85 -4.69 -20.55
C ASN A 59 5.32 -3.38 -19.90
N GLY A 60 5.91 -3.46 -18.71
CA GLY A 60 6.39 -2.33 -17.94
C GLY A 60 7.84 -1.91 -18.24
N GLY A 61 8.13 -0.64 -17.97
CA GLY A 61 9.49 -0.08 -17.99
C GLY A 61 10.38 -0.56 -16.83
N GLU A 62 11.62 -0.04 -16.78
CA GLU A 62 12.61 -0.44 -15.78
C GLU A 62 12.23 -0.02 -14.37
N TYR A 63 11.70 1.20 -14.17
CA TYR A 63 11.30 1.68 -12.86
C TYR A 63 10.12 0.89 -12.31
N LEU A 64 9.17 0.51 -13.17
CA LEU A 64 8.06 -0.37 -12.79
C LEU A 64 8.58 -1.72 -12.28
N LYS A 65 9.45 -2.38 -13.04
CA LYS A 65 10.03 -3.67 -12.65
C LYS A 65 10.84 -3.56 -11.35
N PHE A 66 11.59 -2.48 -11.18
CA PHE A 66 12.32 -2.20 -9.95
C PHE A 66 11.38 -1.99 -8.76
N LYS A 67 10.34 -1.16 -8.93
CA LYS A 67 9.52 -0.68 -7.82
C LYS A 67 8.50 -1.71 -7.37
N ILE A 68 7.80 -2.38 -8.30
CA ILE A 68 6.75 -3.35 -7.97
C ILE A 68 7.17 -4.80 -8.26
N GLY A 69 8.10 -5.05 -9.19
CA GLY A 69 8.50 -6.42 -9.57
C GLY A 69 9.14 -7.26 -8.46
N HIS A 70 9.52 -6.65 -7.34
CA HIS A 70 10.06 -7.36 -6.17
C HIS A 70 9.02 -7.73 -5.10
N LEU A 71 7.72 -7.68 -5.42
CA LEU A 71 6.64 -7.94 -4.44
C LEU A 71 6.75 -9.33 -3.78
N SER A 72 7.22 -10.33 -4.52
CA SER A 72 7.46 -11.68 -3.98
C SER A 72 8.59 -11.73 -2.93
N LYS A 73 9.52 -10.78 -2.95
CA LYS A 73 10.63 -10.70 -1.98
C LYS A 73 10.28 -9.86 -0.76
N TYR A 74 9.49 -8.80 -0.95
CA TYR A 74 9.18 -7.83 0.11
C TYR A 74 7.84 -8.07 0.82
N PHE A 75 7.03 -9.03 0.36
CA PHE A 75 5.66 -9.34 0.85
C PHE A 75 4.65 -8.21 0.64
N GLU A 76 5.08 -6.96 0.82
CA GLU A 76 4.34 -5.73 0.60
C GLU A 76 5.21 -4.65 -0.04
N ILE A 77 4.59 -3.78 -0.84
CA ILE A 77 5.26 -2.66 -1.50
C ILE A 77 4.40 -1.42 -1.37
N GLU A 78 5.03 -0.34 -0.91
CA GLU A 78 4.38 0.96 -0.77
C GLU A 78 4.64 1.86 -1.97
N ILE A 79 3.54 2.41 -2.50
CA ILE A 79 3.56 3.38 -3.59
C ILE A 79 3.03 4.70 -3.04
N PHE A 80 3.91 5.69 -2.95
CA PHE A 80 3.60 7.07 -2.59
C PHE A 80 3.34 7.87 -3.88
N PRO A 81 2.74 9.08 -3.82
CA PRO A 81 2.47 9.89 -5.01
C PRO A 81 3.71 10.10 -5.91
N GLU A 82 4.90 10.25 -5.33
CA GLU A 82 6.14 10.42 -6.09
C GLU A 82 6.55 9.17 -6.86
N HIS A 83 6.23 8.00 -6.32
CA HIS A 83 6.40 6.72 -7.01
C HIS A 83 5.36 6.58 -8.12
N ALA A 84 4.09 6.92 -7.85
CA ALA A 84 3.02 6.87 -8.84
C ALA A 84 3.33 7.72 -10.08
N MET A 85 3.79 8.96 -9.90
CA MET A 85 4.19 9.83 -11.02
C MET A 85 5.24 9.21 -11.94
N LYS A 86 6.19 8.45 -11.37
CA LYS A 86 7.23 7.75 -12.14
C LYS A 86 6.74 6.44 -12.76
N LEU A 87 5.76 5.78 -12.14
CA LEU A 87 5.17 4.54 -12.65
C LEU A 87 4.23 4.81 -13.84
N LEU A 88 3.43 5.88 -13.79
CA LEU A 88 2.38 6.14 -14.79
C LEU A 88 2.85 6.12 -16.26
N PRO A 89 4.01 6.70 -16.64
CA PRO A 89 4.51 6.65 -18.02
C PRO A 89 4.97 5.26 -18.45
N GLU A 90 5.37 4.41 -17.50
CA GLU A 90 5.94 3.08 -17.75
C GLU A 90 4.90 1.95 -17.65
N MET A 91 3.65 2.27 -17.34
CA MET A 91 2.57 1.31 -17.16
C MET A 91 1.71 1.16 -18.41
N MET A 92 1.36 -0.08 -18.74
CA MET A 92 0.24 -0.36 -19.64
C MET A 92 -1.10 0.11 -19.03
N GLU A 93 -2.10 0.37 -19.87
CA GLU A 93 -3.45 0.66 -19.38
C GLU A 93 -4.01 -0.57 -18.65
N CYS A 94 -4.30 -0.41 -17.36
CA CYS A 94 -4.82 -1.45 -16.47
C CYS A 94 -5.53 -0.78 -15.28
N PRO A 95 -6.38 -1.50 -14.52
CA PRO A 95 -7.07 -0.94 -13.36
C PRO A 95 -6.12 -0.31 -12.33
N LEU A 96 -4.95 -0.90 -12.10
CA LEU A 96 -3.93 -0.35 -11.20
C LEU A 96 -3.45 1.04 -11.66
N LYS A 97 -3.28 1.24 -12.97
CA LYS A 97 -2.85 2.52 -13.53
C LYS A 97 -3.90 3.62 -13.27
N GLU A 98 -5.18 3.30 -13.40
CA GLU A 98 -6.26 4.26 -13.09
C GLU A 98 -6.26 4.68 -11.61
N ILE A 99 -6.04 3.73 -10.70
CA ILE A 99 -5.94 4.03 -9.27
C ILE A 99 -4.73 4.93 -8.99
N LEU A 100 -3.59 4.67 -9.64
CA LEU A 100 -2.38 5.48 -9.50
C LEU A 100 -2.54 6.90 -10.05
N LYS A 101 -3.32 7.09 -11.13
CA LYS A 101 -3.64 8.44 -11.66
C LYS A 101 -4.35 9.30 -10.61
N GLY A 102 -5.13 8.68 -9.72
CA GLY A 102 -5.85 9.34 -8.63
C GLY A 102 -5.08 9.46 -7.30
N LEU A 103 -3.82 9.01 -7.23
CA LEU A 103 -3.04 9.01 -5.99
C LEU A 103 -2.32 10.36 -5.78
N ASN A 104 -3.05 11.35 -5.26
CA ASN A 104 -2.49 12.68 -4.96
C ASN A 104 -1.92 12.79 -3.53
N GLU A 105 -2.40 11.96 -2.60
CA GLU A 105 -2.01 11.96 -1.18
C GLU A 105 -2.01 10.54 -0.61
N GLY A 106 -1.37 10.34 0.54
CA GLY A 106 -1.29 9.04 1.22
C GLY A 106 -0.37 8.06 0.50
N TYR A 107 -0.76 6.79 0.46
CA TYR A 107 -0.01 5.73 -0.23
C TYR A 107 -0.94 4.55 -0.57
N LEU A 108 -0.49 3.74 -1.53
CA LEU A 108 -1.03 2.41 -1.79
C LEU A 108 -0.08 1.35 -1.25
N VAL A 109 -0.64 0.23 -0.81
CA VAL A 109 0.10 -0.99 -0.47
C VAL A 109 -0.30 -2.08 -1.43
N LEU A 110 0.65 -2.58 -2.20
CA LEU A 110 0.51 -3.84 -2.93
C LEU A 110 0.96 -4.94 -1.99
N ARG A 111 0.15 -5.98 -1.82
CA ARG A 111 0.47 -7.13 -0.97
C ARG A 111 0.23 -8.41 -1.75
N LYS A 112 1.17 -9.34 -1.70
CA LYS A 112 0.91 -10.69 -2.19
C LYS A 112 0.23 -11.48 -1.08
N ASP A 113 -0.99 -11.95 -1.33
CA ASP A 113 -1.64 -12.87 -0.40
C ASP A 113 -1.03 -14.26 -0.59
N PHE A 114 -0.40 -14.77 0.46
CA PHE A 114 0.17 -16.12 0.52
C PHE A 114 -0.77 -17.10 1.21
N LYS A 115 -2.09 -16.82 1.28
CA LYS A 115 -3.07 -17.79 1.79
C LYS A 115 -2.79 -19.17 1.21
N ASN A 116 -2.36 -20.04 2.14
CA ASN A 116 -1.84 -21.38 1.97
C ASN A 116 -2.48 -22.13 0.79
N THR A 117 -1.65 -22.52 -0.17
CA THR A 117 -1.78 -23.84 -0.84
C THR A 117 -1.87 -24.94 0.20
#